data_AF-A0A133S4K3-F1
#
_entry.id   AF-A0A133S4K3-F1
#
_cell.length_a   1.000
_cell.length_b   1.000
_cell.length_c   1.000
_cell.angle_alpha   90.00
_cell.angle_beta   90.00
_cell.angle_gamma   90.00
#
_symmetry.space_group_name_H-M   'P 1'
#
loop_
_entity.id
_entity.type
_entity.pdbx_description
1 polymer ?
#
loop_
_entity_poly.entity_id
_entity_poly.type
_entity_poly.pdbx_seq_one_letter_code
_entity_poly.pdbx_strand_id
1 'polypeptide(L)'
;SDGTKFESAKDNIAVVADGTNTLTVKLNKKLKGLDSVQTKTVELGDHTTPGGTTNITYNSGDKRIEYTTPGTTDTKKVATTDDIWTIQGNGTDVAPVNGKVNVKAGENILITTPATADGSMTINAVTPAVYTDKDGNKLTKDKDGKFHKDDGTEVAAADVITSIQDAAGNTTGGHSIVNNVGSAINNHATPGVTSPTYLDKLDAAAGDTKTQNAAVNVTDLHNT
;
A
#
# COMPACT_ATOMS: atom_id res chain seq x y z
N SER A 1 -69.24 20.51 1.53
CA SER A 1 -68.86 19.69 0.36
C SER A 1 -70.16 19.30 -0.33
N ASP A 2 -70.34 19.68 -1.60
CA ASP A 2 -71.59 19.46 -2.37
C ASP A 2 -71.58 18.13 -3.16
N GLY A 3 -70.63 17.24 -2.88
CA GLY A 3 -70.60 15.88 -3.43
C GLY A 3 -70.23 15.77 -4.92
N THR A 4 -69.87 16.88 -5.59
CA THR A 4 -69.53 16.87 -7.03
C THR A 4 -68.04 16.70 -7.33
N LYS A 5 -67.18 16.69 -6.30
CA LYS A 5 -65.73 16.65 -6.46
C LYS A 5 -65.12 15.45 -5.75
N PHE A 6 -64.49 14.57 -6.52
CA PHE A 6 -63.54 13.60 -5.99
C PHE A 6 -62.30 14.35 -5.50
N GLU A 7 -62.16 14.50 -4.18
CA GLU A 7 -60.95 15.03 -3.56
C GLU A 7 -60.02 13.87 -3.26
N SER A 8 -58.94 13.74 -4.04
CA SER A 8 -57.92 12.74 -3.76
C SER A 8 -57.20 13.06 -2.45
N ALA A 9 -56.74 12.02 -1.76
CA ALA A 9 -55.92 12.20 -0.56
C ALA A 9 -54.72 13.11 -0.87
N LYS A 10 -54.61 14.22 -0.11
CA LYS A 10 -53.53 15.22 -0.18
C LYS A 10 -53.42 16.04 -1.48
N ASP A 11 -54.50 16.18 -2.26
CA ASP A 11 -54.51 16.95 -3.52
C ASP A 11 -53.59 16.37 -4.62
N ASN A 12 -53.25 15.08 -4.64
CA ASN A 12 -52.31 14.56 -5.65
C ASN A 12 -52.94 14.37 -7.04
N ILE A 13 -54.24 14.10 -7.07
CA ILE A 13 -55.03 13.85 -8.27
C ILE A 13 -56.18 14.85 -8.30
N ALA A 14 -56.30 15.57 -9.41
CA ALA A 14 -57.45 16.38 -9.73
C ALA A 14 -58.30 15.68 -10.78
N VAL A 15 -59.60 15.56 -10.51
CA VAL A 15 -60.58 15.02 -11.44
C VAL A 15 -61.59 16.12 -11.76
N VAL A 16 -61.77 16.40 -13.04
CA VAL A 16 -62.68 17.44 -13.54
C VAL A 16 -63.57 16.83 -14.60
N ALA A 17 -64.88 16.98 -14.47
CA ALA A 17 -65.82 16.64 -15.54
C ALA A 17 -65.64 17.63 -16.69
N ASP A 18 -65.47 17.12 -17.91
CA ASP A 18 -65.26 17.92 -19.11
C ASP A 18 -66.18 17.41 -20.22
N GLY A 19 -67.48 17.68 -20.08
CA GLY A 19 -68.55 17.20 -20.96
C GLY A 19 -69.51 16.22 -20.28
N THR A 20 -70.45 15.68 -21.06
CA THR A 20 -71.56 14.85 -20.54
C THR A 20 -71.11 13.47 -20.08
N ASN A 21 -70.04 12.91 -20.67
CA ASN A 21 -69.60 11.52 -20.45
C ASN A 21 -68.06 11.38 -20.31
N THR A 22 -67.36 12.47 -20.01
CA THR A 22 -65.88 12.52 -20.04
C THR A 22 -65.31 13.14 -18.77
N LEU A 23 -64.25 12.53 -18.25
CA LEU A 23 -63.50 13.01 -17.09
C LEU A 23 -62.06 13.29 -17.52
N THR A 24 -61.55 14.46 -17.15
CA THR A 24 -60.13 14.77 -17.22
C THR A 24 -59.48 14.47 -15.88
N VAL A 25 -58.50 13.57 -15.88
CA VAL A 25 -57.69 13.23 -14.69
C VAL A 25 -56.30 13.83 -14.85
N LYS A 26 -55.86 14.61 -13.86
CA LYS A 26 -54.54 15.24 -13.84
C LYS A 26 -53.82 14.90 -12.54
N LEU A 27 -52.51 14.62 -12.65
CA LEU A 27 -51.63 14.60 -11.50
C LEU A 27 -51.14 16.01 -11.19
N ASN A 28 -51.07 16.35 -9.90
CA ASN A 28 -50.54 17.65 -9.50
C ASN A 28 -49.04 17.73 -9.78
N LYS A 29 -48.60 18.91 -10.25
CA LYS A 29 -47.18 19.17 -10.56
C LYS A 29 -46.25 18.93 -9.35
N LYS A 30 -46.79 19.06 -8.14
CA LYS A 30 -46.12 18.75 -6.88
C LYS A 30 -46.93 17.69 -6.14
N LEU A 31 -46.57 16.42 -6.31
CA LEU A 31 -47.15 15.32 -5.54
C LEU A 31 -46.67 15.42 -4.07
N LYS A 32 -47.60 15.31 -3.13
CA LYS A 32 -47.37 15.38 -1.68
C LYS A 32 -47.43 13.98 -1.06
N GLY A 33 -46.53 13.68 -0.12
CA GLY A 33 -46.56 12.44 0.66
C GLY A 33 -46.36 11.17 -0.17
N LEU A 34 -45.44 11.24 -1.14
CA LEU A 34 -45.01 10.10 -1.95
C LEU A 34 -43.79 9.47 -1.25
N ASP A 35 -44.00 8.35 -0.56
CA ASP A 35 -42.94 7.70 0.23
C ASP A 35 -42.16 6.66 -0.59
N SER A 36 -42.77 6.10 -1.64
CA SER A 36 -42.11 5.17 -2.56
C SER A 36 -42.73 5.23 -3.96
N VAL A 37 -41.92 4.88 -4.96
CA VAL A 37 -42.34 4.70 -6.35
C VAL A 37 -41.75 3.40 -6.85
N GLN A 38 -42.60 2.50 -7.34
CA GLN A 38 -42.15 1.28 -8.01
C GLN A 38 -42.07 1.55 -9.51
N THR A 39 -40.86 1.44 -10.06
CA THR A 39 -40.61 1.59 -11.50
C THR A 39 -39.52 0.62 -11.93
N LYS A 40 -39.47 0.30 -13.22
CA LYS A 40 -38.39 -0.49 -13.82
C LYS A 40 -37.13 0.35 -14.03
N THR A 41 -37.31 1.61 -14.40
CA THR A 41 -36.23 2.56 -14.73
C THR A 41 -36.60 3.93 -14.19
N VAL A 42 -35.60 4.67 -13.70
CA VAL A 42 -35.70 6.11 -13.45
C VAL A 42 -34.89 6.82 -14.53
N GLU A 43 -35.50 7.77 -15.23
CA GLU A 43 -34.83 8.55 -16.26
C GLU A 43 -34.63 9.99 -15.76
N LEU A 44 -33.39 10.48 -15.80
CA LEU A 44 -33.04 11.85 -15.38
C LEU A 44 -32.38 12.60 -16.55
N GLY A 45 -32.94 13.74 -16.96
CA GLY A 45 -32.35 14.56 -18.03
C GLY A 45 -33.39 15.25 -18.89
N ASP A 46 -33.02 15.55 -20.14
CA ASP A 46 -33.90 16.18 -21.12
C ASP A 46 -34.70 15.13 -21.90
N HIS A 47 -36.00 15.04 -21.63
CA HIS A 47 -36.94 14.16 -22.32
C HIS A 47 -37.37 14.64 -23.71
N THR A 48 -36.99 15.85 -24.12
CA THR A 48 -37.32 16.38 -25.45
C THR A 48 -36.29 15.99 -26.51
N THR A 49 -35.10 15.56 -26.08
CA THR A 49 -34.02 15.10 -26.95
C THR A 49 -33.89 13.57 -26.88
N PRO A 50 -34.01 12.82 -27.99
CA PRO A 50 -33.77 11.38 -27.99
C PRO A 50 -32.38 11.04 -27.45
N GLY A 51 -32.33 10.18 -26.42
CA GLY A 51 -31.08 9.84 -25.74
C GLY A 51 -30.54 10.92 -24.80
N GLY A 52 -31.31 11.98 -24.50
CA GLY A 52 -30.95 13.08 -23.59
C GLY A 52 -31.09 12.76 -22.10
N THR A 53 -31.39 11.51 -21.74
CA THR A 53 -31.64 11.07 -20.37
C THR A 53 -30.60 10.05 -19.90
N THR A 54 -30.27 10.13 -18.61
CA THR A 54 -29.54 9.08 -17.90
C THR A 54 -30.55 8.07 -17.37
N ASN A 55 -30.34 6.80 -17.69
CA ASN A 55 -31.18 5.71 -17.19
C ASN A 55 -30.56 5.14 -15.91
N ILE A 56 -31.35 5.04 -14.85
CA ILE A 56 -30.95 4.45 -13.55
C ILE A 56 -31.81 3.22 -13.31
N THR A 57 -31.14 2.10 -13.03
CA THR A 57 -31.78 0.80 -12.75
C THR A 57 -31.14 0.16 -11.52
N TYR A 58 -31.84 -0.80 -10.93
CA TYR A 58 -31.26 -1.69 -9.93
C TYR A 58 -30.97 -3.04 -10.57
N ASN A 59 -29.70 -3.43 -10.60
CA ASN A 59 -29.28 -4.74 -11.05
C ASN A 59 -29.42 -5.73 -9.90
N SER A 60 -30.37 -6.66 -10.01
CA SER A 60 -30.65 -7.65 -8.97
C SER A 60 -29.57 -8.73 -8.85
N GLY A 61 -28.83 -9.02 -9.94
CA GLY A 61 -27.73 -9.98 -9.93
C GLY A 61 -26.52 -9.44 -9.19
N ASP A 62 -26.15 -8.19 -9.46
CA ASP A 62 -25.02 -7.51 -8.81
C ASP A 62 -25.40 -6.82 -7.49
N LYS A 63 -26.70 -6.69 -7.22
CA LYS A 63 -27.28 -5.98 -6.06
C LYS A 63 -26.79 -4.52 -5.97
N ARG A 64 -26.70 -3.85 -7.11
CA ARG A 64 -26.16 -2.48 -7.25
C ARG A 64 -27.11 -1.60 -8.05
N ILE A 65 -27.03 -0.29 -7.81
CA ILE A 65 -27.61 0.69 -8.72
C ILE A 65 -26.65 0.87 -9.90
N GLU A 66 -27.21 0.80 -11.10
CA GLU A 66 -26.52 1.00 -12.36
C GLU A 66 -27.08 2.23 -13.07
N TYR A 67 -26.22 2.89 -13.86
CA TYR A 67 -26.64 4.01 -14.69
C TYR A 67 -25.93 4.05 -16.04
N THR A 68 -26.64 4.50 -17.06
CA THR A 68 -26.12 4.70 -18.42
C THR A 68 -26.34 6.15 -18.82
N THR A 69 -25.27 6.86 -19.17
CA THR A 69 -25.32 8.26 -19.57
C THR A 69 -25.64 8.43 -21.06
N PRO A 70 -26.26 9.56 -21.46
CA PRO A 70 -26.47 9.95 -22.84
C PRO A 70 -25.24 9.71 -23.73
N GLY A 71 -25.46 9.13 -24.92
CA GLY A 71 -24.41 8.93 -25.93
C GLY A 71 -23.44 7.78 -25.66
N THR A 72 -23.67 6.95 -24.63
CA THR A 72 -22.82 5.80 -24.31
C THR A 72 -23.65 4.52 -24.15
N THR A 73 -23.06 3.37 -24.48
CA THR A 73 -23.61 2.04 -24.12
C THR A 73 -23.05 1.52 -22.80
N ASP A 74 -22.07 2.23 -22.24
CA ASP A 74 -21.36 1.81 -21.03
C ASP A 74 -22.26 1.97 -19.81
N THR A 75 -22.51 0.84 -19.15
CA THR A 75 -23.21 0.83 -17.87
C THR A 75 -22.20 1.06 -16.76
N LYS A 76 -22.43 2.11 -15.97
CA LYS A 76 -21.64 2.45 -14.78
C LYS A 76 -22.38 1.98 -13.55
N LYS A 77 -21.63 1.71 -12.47
CA LYS A 77 -22.18 1.28 -11.19
C LYS A 77 -21.98 2.39 -10.17
N VAL A 78 -22.93 2.56 -9.26
CA VAL A 78 -22.73 3.38 -8.07
C VAL A 78 -21.75 2.65 -7.16
N ALA A 79 -20.64 3.31 -6.84
CA ALA A 79 -19.51 2.69 -6.15
C ALA A 79 -19.83 2.27 -4.71
N THR A 80 -19.42 1.05 -4.41
CA THR A 80 -19.18 0.39 -3.13
C THR A 80 -18.03 0.93 -2.29
N THR A 81 -18.03 0.68 -0.97
CA THR A 81 -16.77 0.57 -0.22
C THR A 81 -15.96 -0.63 -0.68
N ASP A 82 -16.64 -1.72 -1.08
CA ASP A 82 -16.00 -2.94 -1.59
C ASP A 82 -15.31 -2.73 -2.94
N ASP A 83 -15.72 -1.70 -3.69
CA ASP A 83 -15.16 -1.37 -4.99
C ASP A 83 -13.89 -0.49 -4.87
N ILE A 84 -13.54 -0.07 -3.64
CA ILE A 84 -12.40 0.79 -3.34
C ILE A 84 -11.23 -0.06 -2.82
N TRP A 85 -10.04 0.16 -3.38
CA TRP A 85 -8.81 -0.43 -2.85
C TRP A 85 -8.43 0.24 -1.52
N THR A 86 -8.24 -0.55 -0.46
CA THR A 86 -7.78 -0.07 0.85
C THR A 86 -6.33 -0.51 1.10
N ILE A 87 -5.65 0.19 2.00
CA ILE A 87 -4.31 -0.18 2.49
C ILE A 87 -4.46 -0.64 3.94
N GLN A 88 -3.85 -1.75 4.31
CA GLN A 88 -3.76 -2.19 5.70
C GLN A 88 -2.34 -2.04 6.24
N GLY A 89 -2.23 -1.50 7.46
CA GLY A 89 -1.01 -1.54 8.27
C GLY A 89 -1.21 -2.56 9.39
N ASN A 90 -0.41 -3.63 9.41
CA ASN A 90 -0.49 -4.69 10.42
C ASN A 90 -1.92 -5.25 10.61
N GLY A 91 -2.64 -5.50 9.51
CA GLY A 91 -3.99 -6.04 9.52
C GLY A 91 -5.11 -5.06 9.89
N THR A 92 -4.81 -3.77 10.04
CA THR A 92 -5.80 -2.71 10.29
C THR A 92 -5.89 -1.77 9.09
N ASP A 93 -7.11 -1.46 8.65
CA ASP A 93 -7.36 -0.50 7.56
C ASP A 93 -6.81 0.89 7.89
N VAL A 94 -6.06 1.46 6.96
CA VAL A 94 -5.55 2.82 7.05
C VAL A 94 -6.61 3.78 6.51
N ALA A 95 -7.20 4.57 7.40
CA ALA A 95 -8.22 5.54 7.03
C ALA A 95 -7.64 6.64 6.11
N PRO A 96 -8.25 6.90 4.95
CA PRO A 96 -7.83 8.00 4.10
C PRO A 96 -8.24 9.35 4.69
N VAL A 97 -7.41 10.37 4.49
CA VAL A 97 -7.77 11.77 4.76
C VAL A 97 -7.95 12.46 3.41
N ASN A 98 -9.14 13.04 3.18
CA ASN A 98 -9.52 13.64 1.90
C ASN A 98 -9.34 12.68 0.70
N GLY A 99 -9.67 11.40 0.89
CA GLY A 99 -9.58 10.37 -0.15
C GLY A 99 -8.17 9.86 -0.45
N LYS A 100 -7.17 10.20 0.38
CA LYS A 100 -5.77 9.74 0.19
C LYS A 100 -5.21 9.11 1.46
N VAL A 101 -4.43 8.04 1.29
CA VAL A 101 -3.54 7.51 2.33
C VAL A 101 -2.15 8.07 2.10
N ASN A 102 -1.54 8.65 3.14
CA ASN A 102 -0.19 9.20 3.06
C ASN A 102 0.82 8.17 3.55
N VAL A 103 1.56 7.55 2.63
CA VAL A 103 2.64 6.62 2.98
C VAL A 103 3.94 7.41 3.08
N LYS A 104 4.59 7.37 4.25
CA LYS A 104 5.80 8.13 4.53
C LYS A 104 6.99 7.22 4.76
N ALA A 105 8.15 7.66 4.28
CA ALA A 105 9.43 7.05 4.60
C ALA A 105 9.72 7.19 6.11
N GLY A 106 10.11 6.09 6.74
CA GLY A 106 10.76 6.08 8.07
C GLY A 106 12.28 6.09 7.93
N GLU A 107 13.00 5.87 9.03
CA GLU A 107 14.48 5.98 9.08
C GLU A 107 15.20 5.06 8.08
N ASN A 108 14.70 3.85 7.87
CA ASN A 108 15.33 2.82 7.01
C ASN A 108 14.50 2.49 5.77
N ILE A 109 13.56 3.34 5.37
CA ILE A 109 12.71 3.11 4.21
C ILE A 109 12.87 4.27 3.24
N LEU A 110 13.24 3.98 1.99
CA LEU A 110 13.20 4.96 0.91
C LEU A 110 11.93 4.74 0.09
N ILE A 111 11.13 5.80 -0.04
CA ILE A 111 9.98 5.84 -0.92
C ILE A 111 10.30 6.75 -2.09
N THR A 112 10.23 6.20 -3.31
CA THR A 112 10.39 6.97 -4.54
C THR A 112 9.08 6.97 -5.30
N THR A 113 8.56 8.17 -5.57
CA THR A 113 7.42 8.36 -6.48
C THR A 113 7.96 8.53 -7.90
N PRO A 114 7.43 7.79 -8.89
CA PRO A 114 7.80 7.99 -10.28
C PRO A 114 7.47 9.41 -10.75
N ALA A 115 8.25 9.93 -11.69
CA ALA A 115 7.93 11.21 -12.34
C ALA A 115 6.70 11.10 -13.27
N THR A 116 6.33 9.89 -13.66
CA THR A 116 5.19 9.56 -14.51
C THR A 116 3.98 9.12 -13.69
N ALA A 117 2.78 9.55 -14.08
CA ALA A 117 1.52 9.17 -13.42
C ALA A 117 1.02 7.80 -13.88
N ASP A 118 1.86 6.77 -13.78
CA ASP A 118 1.57 5.38 -14.19
C ASP A 118 0.98 4.52 -13.05
N GLY A 119 0.81 5.10 -11.87
CA GLY A 119 0.26 4.41 -10.70
C GLY A 119 1.26 3.50 -9.98
N SER A 120 2.55 3.54 -10.33
CA SER A 120 3.59 2.79 -9.61
C SER A 120 4.16 3.53 -8.40
N MET A 121 4.74 2.78 -7.46
CA MET A 121 5.42 3.27 -6.27
C MET A 121 6.50 2.26 -5.89
N THR A 122 7.71 2.73 -5.58
CA THR A 122 8.80 1.86 -5.10
C THR A 122 9.06 2.12 -3.62
N ILE A 123 9.07 1.05 -2.82
CA ILE A 123 9.41 1.06 -1.40
C ILE A 123 10.65 0.19 -1.24
N ASN A 124 11.77 0.80 -0.84
CA ASN A 124 13.02 0.09 -0.59
C ASN A 124 13.35 0.13 0.89
N ALA A 125 13.79 -1.01 1.44
CA ALA A 125 14.51 -1.00 2.70
C ALA A 125 15.96 -0.53 2.45
N VAL A 126 16.40 0.46 3.21
CA VAL A 126 17.78 0.94 3.21
C VAL A 126 18.50 0.26 4.37
N THR A 127 19.47 -0.60 4.07
CA THR A 127 20.33 -1.24 5.07
C THR A 127 21.77 -0.77 4.89
N PRO A 128 22.51 -0.42 5.96
CA PRO A 128 23.92 -0.03 5.85
C PRO A 128 24.81 -1.17 5.35
N ALA A 129 24.36 -2.41 5.54
CA ALA A 129 25.03 -3.60 5.03
C ALA A 129 24.42 -4.04 3.68
N VAL A 130 25.29 -4.39 2.75
CA VAL A 130 24.97 -4.98 1.44
C VAL A 130 25.72 -6.29 1.27
N TYR A 131 25.32 -7.09 0.28
CA TYR A 131 26.06 -8.29 -0.10
C TYR A 131 27.02 -7.98 -1.25
N THR A 132 28.23 -8.52 -1.17
CA THR A 132 29.26 -8.41 -2.19
C THR A 132 29.93 -9.74 -2.49
N ASP A 133 30.56 -9.85 -3.65
CA ASP A 133 31.56 -10.90 -3.88
C ASP A 133 32.88 -10.58 -3.17
N LYS A 134 33.86 -11.48 -3.29
CA LYS A 134 35.22 -11.33 -2.77
C LYS A 134 35.99 -10.09 -3.28
N ASP A 135 35.59 -9.55 -4.42
CA ASP A 135 36.23 -8.38 -5.03
C ASP A 135 35.51 -7.07 -4.62
N GLY A 136 34.42 -7.18 -3.85
CA GLY A 136 33.63 -6.06 -3.37
C GLY A 136 32.50 -5.64 -4.30
N ASN A 137 32.26 -6.33 -5.42
CA ASN A 137 31.15 -5.99 -6.30
C ASN A 137 29.82 -6.36 -5.66
N LYS A 138 28.81 -5.50 -5.77
CA LYS A 138 27.50 -5.70 -5.15
C LYS A 138 26.78 -6.91 -5.77
N LEU A 139 26.05 -7.63 -4.93
CA LEU A 139 25.20 -8.76 -5.32
C LEU A 139 23.73 -8.46 -5.06
N THR A 140 22.87 -9.08 -5.86
CA THR A 140 21.42 -9.09 -5.65
C THR A 140 21.00 -10.46 -5.15
N LYS A 141 20.13 -10.49 -4.12
CA LYS A 141 19.52 -11.73 -3.64
C LYS A 141 18.19 -11.94 -4.32
N ASP A 142 18.06 -13.05 -5.03
CA ASP A 142 16.84 -13.39 -5.75
C ASP A 142 15.79 -14.03 -4.84
N LYS A 143 14.58 -14.18 -5.38
CA LYS A 143 13.43 -14.80 -4.70
C LYS A 143 13.67 -16.23 -4.22
N ASP A 144 14.62 -16.95 -4.83
CA ASP A 144 15.02 -18.31 -4.46
C ASP A 144 16.15 -18.32 -3.43
N GLY A 145 16.62 -17.14 -3.02
CA GLY A 145 17.65 -16.94 -2.01
C GLY A 145 19.09 -16.99 -2.53
N LYS A 146 19.30 -17.21 -3.84
CA LYS A 146 20.62 -17.18 -4.47
C LYS A 146 21.11 -15.74 -4.66
N PHE A 147 22.43 -15.59 -4.74
CA PHE A 147 23.07 -14.30 -4.97
C PHE A 147 23.64 -14.23 -6.37
N HIS A 148 23.38 -13.13 -7.08
CA HIS A 148 23.86 -12.91 -8.44
C HIS A 148 24.57 -11.58 -8.56
N LYS A 149 25.56 -11.51 -9.46
CA LYS A 149 26.15 -10.26 -9.95
C LYS A 149 25.14 -9.51 -10.82
N ASP A 150 25.44 -8.26 -11.15
CA ASP A 150 24.60 -7.43 -12.01
C ASP A 150 24.40 -8.01 -13.43
N ASP A 151 25.32 -8.86 -13.90
CA ASP A 151 25.22 -9.57 -15.18
C ASP A 151 24.37 -10.86 -15.11
N GLY A 152 23.83 -11.20 -13.93
CA GLY A 152 23.04 -12.40 -13.70
C GLY A 152 23.85 -13.66 -13.37
N THR A 153 25.17 -13.57 -13.23
CA THR A 153 26.01 -14.72 -12.84
C THR A 153 25.84 -15.06 -11.37
N GLU A 154 25.57 -16.32 -11.05
CA GLU A 154 25.42 -16.81 -9.67
C GLU A 154 26.77 -16.79 -8.93
N VAL A 155 26.75 -16.34 -7.67
CA VAL A 155 27.88 -16.38 -6.74
C VAL A 155 27.63 -17.48 -5.71
N ALA A 156 28.62 -18.35 -5.52
CA ALA A 156 28.53 -19.42 -4.54
C ALA A 156 28.37 -18.85 -3.12
N ALA A 157 27.55 -19.48 -2.29
CA ALA A 157 27.22 -18.96 -0.96
C ALA A 157 28.45 -18.72 -0.06
N ALA A 158 29.54 -19.49 -0.26
CA ALA A 158 30.79 -19.33 0.49
C ALA A 158 31.57 -18.05 0.10
N ASP A 159 31.30 -17.49 -1.07
CA ASP A 159 31.98 -16.30 -1.60
C ASP A 159 31.16 -15.02 -1.38
N VAL A 160 29.98 -15.12 -0.77
CA VAL A 160 29.11 -13.98 -0.47
C VAL A 160 29.54 -13.34 0.84
N ILE A 161 29.90 -12.06 0.77
CA ILE A 161 30.37 -11.26 1.90
C ILE A 161 29.30 -10.23 2.26
N THR A 162 29.07 -10.02 3.55
CA THR A 162 28.30 -8.86 4.02
C THR A 162 29.26 -7.68 4.20
N SER A 163 29.06 -6.62 3.44
CA SER A 163 29.93 -5.43 3.41
C SER A 163 29.17 -4.19 3.88
N ILE A 164 29.84 -3.29 4.59
CA ILE A 164 29.27 -2.01 5.00
C ILE A 164 29.46 -1.02 3.87
N GLN A 165 28.36 -0.51 3.33
CA GLN A 165 28.37 0.49 2.28
C GLN A 165 28.56 1.89 2.87
N ASP A 166 29.46 2.69 2.30
CA ASP A 166 29.64 4.08 2.69
C ASP A 166 28.56 5.00 2.07
N ALA A 167 28.55 6.29 2.45
CA ALA A 167 27.57 7.26 1.96
C ALA A 167 27.63 7.52 0.44
N ALA A 168 28.77 7.23 -0.20
CA ALA A 168 28.95 7.36 -1.65
C ALA A 168 28.58 6.06 -2.40
N GLY A 169 28.24 4.99 -1.68
CA GLY A 169 27.87 3.70 -2.24
C GLY A 169 29.03 2.72 -2.37
N ASN A 170 30.25 3.06 -1.92
CA ASN A 170 31.39 2.15 -2.00
C ASN A 170 31.30 1.06 -0.95
N THR A 171 31.77 -0.13 -1.32
CA THR A 171 31.81 -1.34 -0.48
C THR A 171 33.24 -1.74 -0.11
N THR A 172 34.23 -1.03 -0.63
CA THR A 172 35.67 -1.23 -0.40
C THR A 172 36.33 0.13 -0.11
N GLY A 173 37.56 0.12 0.44
CA GLY A 173 38.36 1.35 0.59
C GLY A 173 38.31 2.05 1.96
N GLY A 174 37.72 1.44 3.00
CA GLY A 174 37.92 1.88 4.40
C GLY A 174 37.22 3.17 4.82
N HIS A 175 36.25 3.67 4.06
CA HIS A 175 35.50 4.89 4.40
C HIS A 175 34.49 4.71 5.55
N SER A 176 34.11 3.47 5.85
CA SER A 176 33.17 3.13 6.93
C SER A 176 33.91 2.96 8.26
N ILE A 177 33.42 3.62 9.32
CA ILE A 177 33.93 3.48 10.69
C ILE A 177 32.97 2.58 11.49
N VAL A 178 33.48 1.47 12.02
CA VAL A 178 32.75 0.64 12.99
C VAL A 178 33.13 1.11 14.39
N ASN A 179 32.24 1.85 15.04
CA ASN A 179 32.44 2.31 16.41
C ASN A 179 31.76 1.37 17.42
N ASN A 180 32.12 1.50 18.71
CA ASN A 180 31.54 0.71 19.81
C ASN A 180 31.74 -0.81 19.66
N VAL A 181 32.91 -1.21 19.16
CA VAL A 181 33.32 -2.62 19.11
C VAL A 181 33.63 -3.10 20.54
N GLY A 182 32.84 -4.05 21.03
CA GLY A 182 33.08 -4.70 22.32
C GLY A 182 34.36 -5.53 22.31
N SER A 183 34.93 -5.81 23.49
CA SER A 183 36.09 -6.69 23.58
C SER A 183 35.69 -8.13 23.25
N ALA A 184 36.35 -8.73 22.27
CA ALA A 184 36.15 -10.13 21.91
C ALA A 184 36.98 -11.10 22.75
N ILE A 185 38.02 -10.61 23.43
CA ILE A 185 39.06 -11.45 24.05
C ILE A 185 39.25 -11.21 25.56
N ASN A 186 38.55 -10.23 26.17
CA ASN A 186 38.74 -9.86 27.57
C ASN A 186 38.61 -11.04 28.55
N ASN A 187 37.68 -11.94 28.28
CA ASN A 187 37.22 -13.02 29.15
C ASN A 187 37.80 -14.40 28.79
N HIS A 188 38.78 -14.47 27.90
CA HIS A 188 39.36 -15.76 27.54
C HIS A 188 40.18 -16.38 28.66
N ALA A 189 39.89 -17.65 28.91
CA ALA A 189 40.66 -18.46 29.84
C ALA A 189 42.00 -18.83 29.21
N THR A 190 43.08 -18.61 29.95
CA THR A 190 44.45 -18.93 29.56
C THR A 190 45.04 -19.91 30.58
N PRO A 191 44.76 -21.22 30.45
CA PRO A 191 45.16 -22.21 31.45
C PRO A 191 46.65 -22.16 31.73
N GLY A 192 47.03 -22.11 33.01
CA GLY A 192 48.43 -22.08 33.44
C GLY A 192 49.09 -20.69 33.44
N VAL A 193 48.39 -19.63 33.04
CA VAL A 193 48.92 -18.26 33.07
C VAL A 193 48.24 -17.45 34.18
N THR A 194 48.98 -17.09 35.22
CA THR A 194 48.45 -16.39 36.41
C THR A 194 48.17 -14.90 36.20
N SER A 195 48.49 -14.35 35.04
CA SER A 195 48.14 -12.98 34.61
C SER A 195 48.30 -12.89 33.09
N PRO A 196 47.28 -13.31 32.32
CA PRO A 196 47.41 -13.38 30.88
C PRO A 196 47.64 -12.02 30.24
N THR A 197 48.64 -11.97 29.37
CA THR A 197 48.92 -10.85 28.49
C THR A 197 47.86 -10.75 27.39
N TYR A 198 47.87 -9.64 26.65
CA TYR A 198 47.06 -9.51 25.43
C TYR A 198 47.33 -10.65 24.45
N LEU A 199 48.60 -11.01 24.24
CA LEU A 199 48.99 -12.08 23.32
C LEU A 199 48.46 -13.44 23.79
N ASP A 200 48.47 -13.73 25.09
CA ASP A 200 47.90 -14.97 25.64
C ASP A 200 46.38 -15.06 25.37
N LYS A 201 45.67 -13.94 25.51
CA LYS A 201 44.23 -13.87 25.23
C LYS A 201 43.91 -13.95 23.74
N LEU A 202 44.78 -13.37 22.90
CA LEU A 202 44.65 -13.44 21.45
C LEU A 202 44.91 -14.86 20.94
N ASP A 203 45.91 -15.55 21.49
CA ASP A 203 46.21 -16.96 21.15
C ASP A 203 45.05 -17.88 21.57
N ALA A 204 44.52 -17.69 22.79
CA ALA A 204 43.31 -18.38 23.22
C ALA A 204 42.10 -18.10 22.30
N ALA A 205 41.96 -16.87 21.80
CA ALA A 205 40.89 -16.50 20.87
C ALA A 205 41.04 -17.15 19.49
N ALA A 206 42.27 -17.28 19.00
CA ALA A 206 42.57 -17.93 17.72
C ALA A 206 42.20 -19.42 17.74
N GLY A 207 42.28 -20.07 18.91
CA GLY A 207 41.83 -21.44 19.13
C GLY A 207 40.32 -21.61 19.39
N ASP A 208 39.58 -20.52 19.67
CA ASP A 208 38.14 -20.57 19.95
C ASP A 208 37.30 -20.29 18.70
N THR A 209 36.52 -21.29 18.27
CA THR A 209 35.65 -21.22 17.09
C THR A 209 34.61 -20.10 17.13
N LYS A 210 34.30 -19.55 18.30
CA LYS A 210 33.35 -18.43 18.44
C LYS A 210 34.00 -17.06 18.25
N THR A 211 35.28 -16.90 18.57
CA THR A 211 35.97 -15.59 18.59
C THR A 211 37.12 -15.48 17.60
N GLN A 212 37.55 -16.58 16.97
CA GLN A 212 38.72 -16.60 16.07
C GLN A 212 38.66 -15.60 14.90
N ASN A 213 37.45 -15.16 14.52
CA ASN A 213 37.22 -14.18 13.44
C ASN A 213 36.66 -12.84 13.95
N ALA A 214 36.66 -12.62 15.27
CA ALA A 214 36.12 -11.41 15.86
C ALA A 214 37.10 -10.23 15.70
N ALA A 215 36.56 -9.02 15.63
CA ALA A 215 37.35 -7.81 15.71
C ALA A 215 37.80 -7.56 17.17
N VAL A 216 39.05 -7.12 17.35
CA VAL A 216 39.56 -6.60 18.63
C VAL A 216 39.37 -5.09 18.70
N ASN A 217 39.13 -4.55 19.89
CA ASN A 217 38.98 -3.10 20.06
C ASN A 217 40.26 -2.42 20.56
N VAL A 218 40.29 -1.09 20.59
CA VAL A 218 41.49 -0.34 21.00
C VAL A 218 41.85 -0.59 22.47
N THR A 219 40.87 -0.81 23.36
CA THR A 219 41.16 -1.14 24.76
C THR A 219 41.78 -2.52 24.93
N ASP A 220 41.50 -3.46 24.03
CA ASP A 220 42.20 -4.75 23.99
C ASP A 220 43.67 -4.52 23.62
N LEU A 221 43.92 -3.67 22.61
CA LEU A 221 45.27 -3.36 22.13
C LEU A 221 46.09 -2.48 23.09
N HIS A 222 45.47 -1.56 23.83
CA HIS A 222 46.18 -0.61 24.70
C HIS A 222 46.74 -1.24 25.99
N ASN A 223 46.45 -2.52 26.26
CA ASN A 223 47.00 -3.27 27.39
C ASN A 223 48.28 -4.07 27.04
N THR A 224 48.91 -3.79 25.90
CA THR A 224 50.19 -4.39 25.46
C THR A 224 51.40 -3.71 26.09
#